data_AF-A0A415TYZ7-F1
#
_entry.id   AF-A0A415TYZ7-F1
#
_cell.length_a   1.000
_cell.length_b   1.000
_cell.length_c   1.000
_cell.angle_alpha   90.00
_cell.angle_beta   90.00
_cell.angle_gamma   90.00
#
_symmetry.space_group_name_H-M   'P 1'
#
loop_
_entity.id
_entity.type
_entity.pdbx_description
1 polymer ?
#
loop_
_entity_poly.entity_id
_entity_poly.type
_entity_poly.pdbx_seq_one_letter_code
_entity_poly.pdbx_strand_id
1 'polypeptide(L)' 'MVENIEKKLEWLHCPRCGGKTRTQIRPHTVLEDFPLFCPKCKYTCVIYFRNKKIEEIKTPDA' A
#
# COMPACT_ATOMS: atom_id res chain seq x y z
N MET A 1 -21.22 22.02 5.19
CA MET A 1 -20.33 21.81 4.02
C MET A 1 -20.07 20.31 3.96
N VAL A 2 -20.89 19.56 3.22
CA VAL A 2 -20.71 18.10 3.10
C VAL A 2 -19.67 17.91 2.00
N GLU A 3 -18.41 17.78 2.41
CA GLU A 3 -17.34 17.41 1.50
C GLU A 3 -17.74 16.13 0.78
N ASN A 4 -17.81 16.24 -0.54
CA ASN A 4 -18.11 15.16 -1.45
C ASN A 4 -16.94 14.17 -1.39
N ILE A 5 -16.94 13.29 -0.37
CA ILE A 5 -16.05 12.14 -0.30
C ILE A 5 -16.53 11.16 -1.35
N GLU A 6 -16.25 11.49 -2.62
CA GLU A 6 -16.05 10.46 -3.62
C GLU A 6 -14.99 9.55 -3.03
N LYS A 7 -15.41 8.40 -2.51
CA LYS A 7 -14.52 7.36 -1.98
C LYS A 7 -13.71 6.80 -3.15
N LYS A 8 -12.79 7.59 -3.68
CA LYS A 8 -11.88 7.21 -4.75
C LYS A 8 -11.01 6.11 -4.15
N LEU A 9 -11.27 4.90 -4.61
CA LEU A 9 -10.43 3.75 -4.35
C LEU A 9 -9.07 4.08 -4.96
N GLU A 10 -8.06 4.18 -4.10
CA GLU A 10 -6.69 4.37 -4.54
C GLU A 10 -6.04 3.01 -4.71
N TRP A 11 -5.05 2.92 -5.59
CA TRP A 11 -4.28 1.70 -5.75
C TRP A 11 -2.96 1.86 -5.05
N LEU A 12 -2.50 0.84 -4.35
CA LEU A 12 -1.14 0.84 -3.84
C LEU A 12 -0.17 0.80 -5.01
N HIS A 13 0.86 1.64 -4.94
CA HIS A 13 1.97 1.63 -5.88
C HIS A 13 3.15 0.93 -5.22
N CYS A 14 3.89 0.13 -5.99
CA CYS A 14 5.06 -0.58 -5.49
C CYS A 14 6.13 0.45 -5.10
N PRO A 15 6.69 0.39 -3.88
CA PRO A 15 7.71 1.36 -3.44
C PRO A 15 8.99 1.26 -4.27
N ARG A 16 9.27 0.09 -4.86
CA ARG A 16 10.48 -0.16 -5.64
C ARG A 16 10.44 0.36 -7.08
N CYS A 17 9.28 0.28 -7.74
CA CYS A 17 9.17 0.60 -9.17
C CYS A 17 8.07 1.61 -9.53
N GLY A 18 7.29 2.09 -8.55
CA GLY A 18 6.11 2.95 -8.75
C GLY A 18 4.96 2.29 -9.50
N GLY A 19 5.10 1.01 -9.87
CA GLY A 19 4.10 0.26 -10.61
C GLY A 19 2.82 0.08 -9.79
N LYS A 20 1.68 0.29 -10.43
CA LYS A 20 0.36 -0.01 -9.86
C LYS A 20 0.31 -1.48 -9.43
N THR A 21 0.03 -1.73 -8.15
CA THR A 21 -0.17 -3.10 -7.62
C THR A 21 -1.61 -3.53 -7.80
N ARG A 22 -1.91 -4.80 -7.49
CA ARG A 22 -3.28 -5.33 -7.53
C ARG A 22 -4.08 -4.99 -6.27
N THR A 23 -3.50 -4.29 -5.31
CA THR A 23 -4.14 -3.98 -4.03
C THR A 23 -4.83 -2.62 -4.11
N GLN A 24 -6.16 -2.63 -4.03
CA GLN A 24 -6.98 -1.43 -3.86
C GLN A 24 -7.12 -1.11 -2.37
N ILE A 25 -7.05 0.17 -2.03
CA ILE A 25 -7.15 0.69 -0.67
C ILE A 25 -8.19 1.81 -0.62
N ARG A 26 -8.89 1.91 0.50
CA ARG A 26 -9.76 3.04 0.83
C ARG A 26 -8.97 4.06 1.66
N PRO A 27 -9.43 5.31 1.76
CA PRO A 27 -8.76 6.33 2.58
C PRO A 27 -8.65 5.96 4.07
N HIS A 28 -9.53 5.11 4.58
CA HIS A 28 -9.52 4.61 5.96
C HIS A 28 -9.03 3.16 6.08
N THR A 29 -8.50 2.56 5.00
CA THR A 29 -7.93 1.21 5.09
C THR A 29 -6.63 1.28 5.89
N VAL A 30 -6.50 0.37 6.85
CA VAL A 30 -5.24 0.09 7.55
C VAL A 30 -4.79 -1.30 7.14
N LEU A 31 -3.53 -1.43 6.70
CA LEU A 31 -2.90 -2.72 6.43
C LEU A 31 -1.73 -2.86 7.39
N GLU A 32 -1.73 -3.93 8.16
CA GLU A 32 -0.65 -4.27 9.11
C GLU A 32 -0.05 -5.59 8.66
N ASP A 33 1.28 -5.68 8.63
CA ASP A 33 2.02 -6.86 8.19
C ASP A 33 1.55 -7.42 6.83
N PHE A 34 1.22 -6.54 5.88
CA PHE A 34 0.63 -6.96 4.61
C PHE A 34 1.71 -7.31 3.58
N PRO A 35 1.78 -8.56 3.08
CA PRO A 35 2.73 -8.92 2.04
C PRO A 35 2.31 -8.32 0.69
N LEU A 36 3.02 -7.29 0.25
CA LEU A 36 2.86 -6.67 -1.05
C LEU A 36 3.75 -7.37 -2.09
N PHE A 37 3.11 -8.01 -3.06
CA PHE A 37 3.79 -8.56 -4.24
C PHE A 37 3.60 -7.64 -5.45
N CYS A 38 4.70 -7.27 -6.11
CA CYS A 38 4.67 -6.55 -7.37
C CYS A 38 4.98 -7.48 -8.56
N PRO A 39 4.03 -7.73 -9.47
CA PRO A 39 4.27 -8.59 -10.64
C PRO A 39 5.24 -7.95 -11.66
N LYS A 40 5.43 -6.62 -11.65
CA LYS A 40 6.31 -5.91 -12.58
C LYS A 40 7.79 -6.12 -12.28
N CYS A 41 8.17 -6.01 -11.01
CA CYS A 41 9.57 -6.13 -10.58
C CYS A 41 9.84 -7.39 -9.76
N LYS A 42 8.83 -8.26 -9.58
CA LYS A 42 8.85 -9.48 -8.77
C LYS A 42 9.33 -9.25 -7.33
N TYR A 43 9.18 -8.02 -6.83
CA TYR A 43 9.56 -7.64 -5.48
C TYR A 43 8.44 -8.01 -4.51
N THR A 44 8.80 -8.68 -3.44
CA THR A 44 7.91 -9.01 -2.32
C THR A 44 8.45 -8.30 -1.09
N CYS A 45 7.58 -7.55 -0.42
CA CYS A 45 7.89 -6.84 0.80
C CYS A 45 6.68 -6.86 1.72
N VAL A 46 6.90 -6.77 3.03
CA VAL A 46 5.82 -6.59 3.99
C VAL A 46 5.66 -5.09 4.21
N ILE A 47 4.43 -4.59 4.13
CA ILE A 47 4.14 -3.17 4.26
C ILE A 47 3.16 -2.90 5.40
N TYR A 48 3.33 -1.74 6.03
CA TYR A 48 2.35 -1.08 6.88
C TYR A 48 1.70 0.05 6.07
N PHE A 49 0.37 0.09 6.02
CA PHE A 49 -0.35 1.18 5.39
C PHE A 49 -1.31 1.82 6.39
N ARG A 50 -1.12 3.12 6.68
CA ARG A 50 -2.01 3.89 7.56
C ARG A 50 -2.05 5.35 7.14
N ASN A 51 -3.24 5.96 7.15
CA ASN A 51 -3.44 7.38 6.81
C ASN A 51 -2.77 7.79 5.49
N LYS A 52 -2.91 6.97 4.43
CA LYS A 52 -2.28 7.19 3.11
C LYS A 52 -0.76 7.13 3.05
N LYS A 53 -0.09 6.65 4.10
CA LYS A 53 1.36 6.38 4.10
C LYS A 53 1.61 4.88 4.00
N ILE A 54 2.55 4.50 3.15
CA ILE A 54 3.07 3.14 3.02
C ILE A 54 4.46 3.15 3.69
N GLU A 55 4.69 2.23 4.61
CA GLU A 55 6.00 1.96 5.20
C GLU A 55 6.36 0.50 4.96
N GLU A 56 7.62 0.23 4.62
CA GLU A 56 8.10 -1.14 4.46
C GLU A 56 8.57 -1.66 5.82
N ILE A 57 7.97 -2.76 6.27
CA ILE A 57 8.39 -3.47 7.47
C ILE A 57 9.63 -4.27 7.08
N LYS A 58 10.80 -3.69 7.37
CA LYS A 58 12.07 -4.42 7.34
C LYS A 58 12.16 -5.14 8.68
N THR A 59 11.94 -6.45 8.69
CA THR A 59 12.39 -7.27 9.81
C THR A 59 13.90 -7.02 9.96
N PRO A 60 14.39 -6.52 11.10
CA PRO A 60 15.83 -6.49 11.33
C PRO A 60 16.29 -7.95 11.27
N ASP A 61 17.19 -8.21 10.33
CA ASP A 61 17.91 -9.48 10.18
C ASP A 61 18.56 -9.79 11.54
N ALA A 62 18.21 -10.94 12.12
CA ALA A 62 18.66 -11.40 13.42
C ALA A 62 20.11 -11.91 13.40
#